data_AF-A0A8B3BU69-F1
#
_entry.id   AF-A0A8B3BU69-F1
#
_cell.length_a   1.000
_cell.length_b   1.000
_cell.length_c   1.000
_cell.angle_alpha   90.00
_cell.angle_beta   90.00
_cell.angle_gamma   90.00
#
_symmetry.space_group_name_H-M   'P 1'
#
loop_
_entity.id
_entity.type
_entity.pdbx_description
1 polymer ?
#
loop_
_entity_poly.entity_id
_entity_poly.type
_entity_poly.pdbx_seq_one_letter_code
_entity_poly.pdbx_strand_id
1 'polypeptide(L)' 'MEIKSLHTHVDIVSRSKGASVIAKAAYNGRDKLRDEYYVKVHDYSKKDDLIFSKIFLPEHIPNPDKPEKLFLFS' A
#
# COMPACT_ATOMS: atom_id res chain seq x y z
N MET A 1 31.82 15.30 -4.60
CA MET A 1 31.42 13.91 -4.93
C MET A 1 30.11 13.68 -4.20
N GLU A 2 28.98 13.63 -4.92
CA GLU A 2 27.69 13.33 -4.31
C GLU A 2 27.66 11.86 -3.91
N ILE A 3 27.43 11.58 -2.62
CA ILE A 3 27.23 10.22 -2.13
C ILE A 3 25.72 9.96 -2.16
N LYS A 4 25.27 9.18 -3.14
CA LYS A 4 23.88 8.72 -3.20
C LYS A 4 23.71 7.58 -2.20
N SER A 5 22.99 7.85 -1.11
CA SER A 5 22.64 6.84 -0.10
C SER A 5 21.31 6.19 -0.46
N LEU A 6 21.29 4.86 -0.58
CA LEU A 6 20.07 4.06 -0.70
C LEU A 6 19.84 3.36 0.63
N HIS A 7 18.69 3.62 1.26
CA HIS A 7 18.27 2.95 2.48
C HIS A 7 17.11 2.00 2.18
N THR A 8 17.26 0.73 2.57
CA THR A 8 16.23 -0.29 2.42
C THR A 8 15.76 -0.76 3.79
N HIS A 9 14.45 -0.84 3.96
CA HIS A 9 13.84 -1.31 5.19
C HIS A 9 12.67 -2.25 4.85
N VAL A 10 12.55 -3.36 5.56
CA VAL A 10 11.50 -4.36 5.34
C VAL A 10 10.82 -4.63 6.68
N ASP A 11 9.50 -4.58 6.66
CA ASP A 11 8.69 -4.67 7.87
C ASP A 11 7.39 -5.45 7.63
N ILE A 12 6.95 -6.18 8.64
CA ILE A 12 5.69 -6.94 8.57
C ILE A 12 4.54 -6.08 9.10
N VAL A 13 3.52 -5.89 8.26
CA VAL A 13 2.26 -5.25 8.66
C VAL A 13 1.39 -6.26 9.40
N SER A 14 1.35 -6.17 10.74
CA SER A 14 0.55 -7.06 11.59
C SER A 14 -0.61 -6.34 12.29
N ARG A 15 -1.80 -6.94 12.23
CA ARG A 15 -2.98 -6.49 12.99
C ARG A 15 -2.76 -6.54 14.50
N SER A 16 -1.98 -7.50 15.00
CA SER A 16 -1.67 -7.61 16.45
C SER A 16 -0.89 -6.41 16.99
N LYS A 17 -0.19 -5.69 16.11
CA LYS A 17 0.52 -4.44 16.43
C LYS A 17 -0.34 -3.19 16.18
N GLY A 18 -1.64 -3.36 15.91
CA GLY A 18 -2.56 -2.26 15.56
C GLY A 18 -2.40 -1.72 14.14
N ALA A 19 -1.66 -2.41 13.26
CA ALA A 19 -1.47 -1.96 11.88
C ALA A 19 -2.65 -2.38 10.97
N SER A 20 -2.91 -1.59 9.93
CA SER A 20 -3.92 -1.88 8.89
C SER A 20 -3.30 -1.79 7.50
N VAL A 21 -3.50 -2.86 6.72
CA VAL A 21 -3.09 -2.97 5.31
C VAL A 21 -3.82 -1.93 4.47
N ILE A 22 -5.13 -1.75 4.69
CA ILE A 22 -5.96 -0.78 3.96
C ILE A 22 -5.51 0.65 4.27
N ALA A 23 -5.22 0.95 5.54
CA ALA A 23 -4.74 2.27 5.94
C ALA A 23 -3.38 2.60 5.28
N LYS A 24 -2.43 1.66 5.30
CA LYS A 24 -1.12 1.83 4.64
C LYS A 24 -1.27 1.96 3.12
N ALA A 25 -2.19 1.23 2.49
CA ALA A 25 -2.42 1.31 1.05
C ALA A 25 -2.96 2.67 0.64
N ALA A 26 -3.96 3.17 1.37
CA ALA A 26 -4.50 4.50 1.15
C ALA A 26 -3.41 5.57 1.38
N TYR A 27 -2.59 5.42 2.42
CA TYR A 27 -1.50 6.35 2.72
C TYR A 27 -0.40 6.37 1.66
N ASN A 28 0.05 5.21 1.20
CA ASN A 28 1.13 5.13 0.20
C ASN A 28 0.63 5.57 -1.18
N GLY A 29 -0.60 5.18 -1.55
CA GLY A 29 -1.20 5.50 -2.84
C GLY A 29 -1.86 6.88 -2.92
N ARG A 30 -1.91 7.64 -1.82
CA ARG A 30 -2.66 8.90 -1.69
C ARG A 30 -4.09 8.78 -2.18
N ASP A 31 -4.72 7.72 -1.72
CA ASP A 31 -6.05 7.32 -2.16
C ASP A 31 -7.02 7.29 -0.98
N LYS A 32 -8.29 7.07 -1.29
CA LYS A 32 -9.38 6.86 -0.35
C LYS A 32 -9.84 5.42 -0.41
N LEU A 33 -9.49 4.64 0.61
CA LEU A 33 -9.92 3.25 0.72
C LEU A 33 -10.86 3.04 1.90
N ARG A 34 -11.85 2.17 1.70
CA ARG A 34 -12.79 1.74 2.74
C ARG A 34 -12.34 0.40 3.31
N ASP A 35 -12.22 0.35 4.62
CA ASP A 35 -12.11 -0.87 5.40
C ASP A 35 -13.53 -1.38 5.71
N GLU A 36 -13.91 -2.49 5.09
CA GLU A 36 -15.23 -3.10 5.26
C GLU A 36 -15.40 -3.76 6.63
N TYR A 37 -14.31 -4.30 7.20
CA TYR A 37 -14.34 -5.02 8.47
C TYR A 37 -14.60 -4.06 9.64
N TYR A 38 -13.91 -2.91 9.64
CA TYR A 38 -14.08 -1.88 10.67
C TYR A 38 -15.03 -0.75 10.26
N VAL A 39 -15.64 -0.84 9.07
CA VAL A 39 -16.54 0.17 8.49
C VAL A 39 -15.93 1.58 8.54
N LYS A 40 -14.62 1.66 8.28
CA LYS A 40 -13.84 2.90 8.39
C LYS A 40 -13.32 3.32 7.03
N VAL A 41 -13.29 4.62 6.78
CA VAL A 41 -12.69 5.17 5.55
C VAL A 41 -11.35 5.81 5.90
N HIS A 42 -10.32 5.42 5.15
CA HIS A 42 -8.99 5.99 5.21
C HIS A 42 -8.80 6.89 3.97
N ASP A 43 -8.84 8.20 4.18
CA ASP A 43 -8.77 9.20 3.10
C ASP A 43 -7.47 9.99 3.21
N TYR A 44 -6.50 9.67 2.35
CA TYR A 44 -5.21 10.37 2.25
C TYR A 44 -5.02 11.10 0.92
N SER A 45 -6.11 11.31 0.17
CA SER A 45 -6.15 11.96 -1.15
C SER A 45 -5.72 13.43 -1.13
N LYS A 46 -5.74 14.06 0.05
CA LYS A 46 -5.36 15.46 0.22
C LYS A 46 -3.86 15.73 0.11
N LYS A 47 -3.03 14.69 0.05
CA LYS A 47 -1.59 14.86 -0.06
C LYS A 47 -1.14 14.61 -1.51
N ASP A 48 -0.37 15.53 -2.06
CA ASP A 48 -0.08 15.69 -3.50
C ASP A 48 1.40 15.46 -3.88
N ASP A 49 2.22 14.98 -2.94
CA ASP A 49 3.64 14.67 -3.10
C ASP A 49 3.93 13.31 -3.76
N LEU A 50 2.89 12.57 -4.16
CA LEU A 50 3.05 11.26 -4.79
C LEU A 50 3.30 11.40 -6.30
N ILE A 51 4.50 11.01 -6.74
CA ILE A 51 4.89 11.07 -8.16
C ILE A 51 4.35 9.87 -8.95
N PHE A 52 4.30 8.68 -8.33
CA PHE A 52 3.92 7.44 -9.01
C PHE A 52 3.39 6.38 -8.02
N SER A 53 2.36 5.65 -8.42
CA SER A 53 1.90 4.44 -7.74
C SER A 53 1.44 3.39 -8.76
N LYS A 54 1.71 2.11 -8.46
CA LYS A 54 1.29 0.97 -9.28
C LYS A 54 1.15 -0.28 -8.43
N ILE A 55 0.15 -1.10 -8.74
CA ILE A 55 0.02 -2.45 -8.19
C ILE A 55 0.69 -3.41 -9.18
N PHE A 56 1.58 -4.26 -8.67
CA PHE A 56 2.21 -5.30 -9.46
C PHE A 56 1.55 -6.64 -9.15
N LEU A 57 1.09 -7.30 -10.21
CA LEU A 57 0.48 -8.61 -10.17
C LEU A 57 1.55 -9.65 -10.49
N PRO A 58 1.68 -10.74 -9.72
CA PRO A 58 2.60 -11.82 -10.07
C PRO A 58 2.20 -12.48 -11.40
N GLU A 59 3.17 -13.11 -12.07
CA GLU A 59 2.97 -13.70 -13.39
C GLU A 59 2.01 -14.90 -13.38
N HIS A 60 1.97 -15.63 -12.27
CA HIS A 60 1.16 -16.85 -12.11
C HIS A 60 0.05 -16.65 -11.07
N ILE A 61 -0.95 -15.82 -11.40
CA ILE A 61 -2.13 -15.65 -10.55
C ILE A 61 -3.17 -16.71 -10.93
N PRO A 62 -3.64 -17.54 -9.98
CA PRO A 62 -4.62 -18.59 -10.25
C PRO A 62 -5.99 -18.05 -10.70
N ASN A 63 -6.25 -16.75 -10.54
CA ASN A 63 -7.41 -16.06 -11.07
C ASN A 63 -7.09 -14.59 -11.46
N PRO A 64 -6.67 -14.32 -12.71
CA PRO A 64 -6.27 -12.97 -13.13
C PRO A 64 -7.41 -11.95 -13.10
N ASP A 65 -8.67 -12.41 -13.09
CA ASP A 65 -9.86 -11.56 -13.12
C ASP A 65 -10.25 -11.03 -11.73
N LYS A 66 -9.69 -11.61 -10.66
CA LYS A 66 -9.86 -11.10 -9.31
C LYS A 66 -8.62 -10.28 -8.96
N PRO A 67 -8.74 -8.95 -8.83
CA PRO A 67 -7.70 -8.18 -8.19
C PRO A 67 -7.74 -8.52 -6.70
N GLU A 68 -7.20 -9.67 -6.32
CA GLU A 68 -6.72 -9.87 -4.97
C GLU A 68 -5.57 -8.88 -4.81
N LYS A 69 -5.92 -7.69 -4.31
CA LYS A 69 -5.04 -6.53 -4.21
C LYS A 69 -3.90 -6.87 -3.26
N LEU A 70 -2.87 -7.52 -3.79
CA LEU A 70 -1.55 -7.57 -3.21
C LEU A 70 -0.97 -6.16 -3.36
N PHE A 71 -1.25 -5.35 -2.35
CA PHE A 71 -0.53 -4.11 -2.17
C PHE A 71 0.89 -4.48 -1.74
N LEU A 72 1.82 -4.47 -2.69
CA LEU A 72 3.24 -4.43 -2.37
C LEU A 72 3.53 -3.05 -1.79
N PHE A 73 3.69 -2.98 -0.48
CA PHE A 73 4.12 -1.78 0.23
C PHE A 73 5.64 -1.67 0.11
N SER A 74 6.12 -0.86 -0.84
CA SER A 74 7.51 -0.37 -0.84
C SER A 74 7.67 0.81 0.11
#